data_AF-A0A933ILC2-F1
#
_entry.id   AF-A0A933ILC2-F1
#
_cell.length_a   1.000
_cell.length_b   1.000
_cell.length_c   1.000
_cell.angle_alpha   90.00
_cell.angle_beta   90.00
_cell.angle_gamma   90.00
#
_symmetry.space_group_name_H-M   'P 1'
#
loop_
_entity.id
_entity.type
_entity.pdbx_description
1 polymer ?
#
loop_
_entity_poly.entity_id
_entity_poly.type
_entity_poly.pdbx_seq_one_letter_code
_entity_poly.pdbx_strand_id
1 'polypeptide(L)'
;MFLIELDMPLSETSVIPANGIWKSTDKTLSFYLQEYQSGACITVVTLNGVDFAAYPDADYSDGIRVWDDLGGRGYPLTLALADSSHGSLTATLPGNNSVTKLVERAFSGTRSSTPQNGIWRSEDDALSFYPQKYEGGSCILVATMDGVRFALFPRPGSE
;
A
#
# COMPACT_ATOMS: atom_id res chain seq x y z
N MET A 1 42.16 -34.20 4.90
CA MET A 1 41.83 -33.03 4.05
C MET A 1 40.35 -32.78 4.25
N PHE A 2 40.00 -31.82 5.11
CA PHE A 2 38.62 -31.42 5.36
C PHE A 2 38.35 -30.19 4.47
N LEU A 3 37.40 -30.30 3.55
CA LEU A 3 36.83 -29.17 2.83
C LEU A 3 35.78 -28.55 3.76
N ILE A 4 36.03 -27.32 4.20
CA ILE A 4 35.01 -26.48 4.83
C ILE A 4 34.27 -25.84 3.65
N GLU A 5 33.06 -26.33 3.35
CA GLU A 5 32.13 -25.57 2.53
C GLU A 5 31.74 -24.33 3.34
N LEU A 6 32.24 -23.17 2.90
CA LEU A 6 31.76 -21.88 3.38
C LEU A 6 30.32 -21.75 2.90
N ASP A 7 29.39 -21.97 3.81
CA ASP A 7 27.97 -21.67 3.63
C ASP A 7 27.84 -20.15 3.47
N MET A 8 27.95 -19.68 2.22
CA MET A 8 27.68 -18.28 1.91
C MET A 8 26.18 -18.07 2.17
N PRO A 9 25.78 -17.11 3.02
CA PRO A 9 24.36 -16.86 3.22
C PRO A 9 23.76 -16.52 1.86
N LEU A 10 22.76 -17.30 1.45
CA LEU A 10 21.92 -16.97 0.30
C LEU A 10 21.44 -15.54 0.54
N SER A 11 21.74 -14.64 -0.40
CA SER A 11 21.14 -13.31 -0.42
C SER A 11 19.64 -13.53 -0.52
N GLU A 12 18.91 -13.42 0.60
CA GLU A 12 17.46 -13.37 0.55
C GLU A 12 17.11 -12.18 -0.32
N THR A 13 16.58 -12.45 -1.51
CA THR A 13 16.03 -11.41 -2.36
C THR A 13 14.84 -10.84 -1.59
N SER A 14 15.05 -9.74 -0.87
CA SER A 14 13.96 -9.02 -0.21
C SER A 14 12.95 -8.68 -1.30
N VAL A 15 11.78 -9.31 -1.22
CA VAL A 15 10.69 -9.07 -2.15
C VAL A 15 10.13 -7.71 -1.79
N ILE A 16 10.37 -6.71 -2.63
CA ILE A 16 9.91 -5.34 -2.39
C ILE A 16 8.42 -5.24 -2.75
N PRO A 17 7.56 -4.73 -1.83
CA PRO A 17 6.16 -4.47 -2.13
C PRO A 17 6.02 -3.41 -3.21
N ALA A 18 5.31 -3.74 -4.29
CA ALA A 18 5.06 -2.77 -5.35
C ALA A 18 3.83 -1.89 -5.07
N ASN A 19 3.95 -0.61 -5.44
CA ASN A 19 2.83 0.32 -5.51
C ASN A 19 1.60 -0.27 -6.21
N GLY A 20 0.43 -0.09 -5.60
CA GLY A 20 -0.81 -0.52 -6.25
C GLY A 20 -1.99 -0.70 -5.32
N ILE A 21 -3.11 -1.12 -5.92
CA ILE A 21 -4.26 -1.64 -5.19
C ILE A 21 -4.14 -3.16 -5.18
N TRP A 22 -4.22 -3.72 -3.99
CA TRP A 22 -4.18 -5.14 -3.71
C TRP A 22 -5.52 -5.60 -3.17
N LYS A 23 -5.89 -6.84 -3.49
CA LYS A 23 -7.16 -7.43 -3.06
C LYS A 23 -6.93 -8.83 -2.53
N SER A 24 -7.71 -9.22 -1.53
CA SER A 24 -7.81 -10.62 -1.18
C SER A 24 -8.46 -11.42 -2.30
N THR A 25 -8.15 -12.72 -2.38
CA THR A 25 -8.75 -13.63 -3.39
C THR A 25 -10.28 -13.66 -3.29
N ASP A 26 -10.82 -13.59 -2.07
CA ASP A 26 -12.27 -13.53 -1.80
C ASP A 26 -12.89 -12.14 -1.98
N LYS A 27 -12.09 -11.14 -2.36
CA LYS A 27 -12.49 -9.73 -2.60
C LYS A 27 -13.14 -9.04 -1.40
N THR A 28 -13.00 -9.59 -0.18
CA THR A 28 -13.49 -9.01 1.07
C THR A 28 -12.52 -8.00 1.69
N LEU A 29 -11.24 -8.05 1.31
CA LEU A 29 -10.22 -7.13 1.75
C LEU A 29 -9.65 -6.41 0.54
N SER A 30 -9.53 -5.10 0.64
CA SER A 30 -8.74 -4.30 -0.29
C SER A 30 -7.73 -3.49 0.51
N PHE A 31 -6.53 -3.37 -0.03
CA PHE A 31 -5.58 -2.41 0.49
C PHE A 31 -4.87 -1.67 -0.61
N TYR A 32 -4.39 -0.51 -0.25
CA TYR A 32 -3.59 0.36 -1.08
C TYR A 32 -2.19 0.42 -0.49
N LEU A 33 -1.17 0.28 -1.32
CA LEU A 33 0.23 0.39 -0.94
C LEU A 33 0.94 1.45 -1.77
N GLN A 34 1.66 2.33 -1.08
CA GLN A 34 2.45 3.40 -1.67
C GLN A 34 3.82 3.50 -1.04
N GLU A 35 4.85 3.36 -1.85
CA GLU A 35 6.24 3.62 -1.56
C GLU A 35 6.56 5.11 -1.75
N TYR A 36 7.51 5.60 -0.97
CA TYR A 36 8.12 6.90 -1.08
C TYR A 36 9.60 6.76 -1.44
N GLN A 37 10.16 7.79 -2.06
CA GLN A 37 11.58 7.81 -2.44
C GLN A 37 12.54 7.68 -1.24
N SER A 38 12.06 7.95 -0.03
CA SER A 38 12.82 7.78 1.21
C SER A 38 13.02 6.32 1.64
N GLY A 39 12.34 5.37 1.00
CA GLY A 39 12.26 3.98 1.48
C GLY A 39 11.10 3.73 2.44
N ALA A 40 10.33 4.76 2.80
CA ALA A 40 9.12 4.61 3.59
C ALA A 40 7.94 4.16 2.71
N CYS A 41 6.89 3.60 3.32
CA CYS A 41 5.63 3.35 2.66
C CYS A 41 4.43 3.72 3.54
N ILE A 42 3.25 3.75 2.92
CA ILE A 42 1.99 3.70 3.64
C ILE A 42 1.12 2.58 3.04
N THR A 43 0.55 1.78 3.93
CA THR A 43 -0.48 0.80 3.59
C THR A 43 -1.82 1.27 4.14
N VAL A 44 -2.89 1.29 3.34
CA VAL A 44 -4.24 1.66 3.78
C VAL A 44 -5.16 0.48 3.51
N VAL A 45 -5.78 -0.08 4.56
CA VAL A 45 -6.55 -1.33 4.48
C VAL A 45 -8.02 -1.07 4.79
N THR A 46 -8.91 -1.76 4.06
CA THR A 46 -10.36 -1.77 4.30
C THR A 46 -10.98 -3.13 4.02
N LEU A 47 -12.09 -3.42 4.70
CA LEU A 47 -12.93 -4.59 4.45
C LEU A 47 -14.27 -4.26 3.76
N ASN A 48 -14.66 -2.99 3.72
CA ASN A 48 -15.97 -2.58 3.22
C ASN A 48 -15.93 -1.32 2.35
N GLY A 49 -14.75 -0.72 2.15
CA GLY A 49 -14.58 0.53 1.40
C GLY A 49 -15.07 1.78 2.13
N VAL A 50 -15.44 1.68 3.41
CA VAL A 50 -15.96 2.78 4.24
C VAL A 50 -15.07 3.00 5.46
N ASP A 51 -14.72 1.92 6.17
CA ASP A 51 -13.85 1.94 7.33
C ASP A 51 -12.41 1.61 6.93
N PHE A 52 -11.46 2.41 7.43
CA PHE A 52 -10.06 2.30 7.05
C PHE A 52 -9.12 2.39 8.26
N ALA A 53 -7.97 1.77 8.11
CA ALA A 53 -6.78 2.04 8.91
C ALA A 53 -5.57 2.21 7.99
N ALA A 54 -4.68 3.12 8.39
CA ALA A 54 -3.48 3.46 7.65
C ALA A 54 -2.25 3.09 8.47
N TYR A 55 -1.25 2.51 7.84
CA TYR A 55 -0.09 1.90 8.49
C TYR A 55 1.16 2.45 7.82
N PRO A 56 1.77 3.49 8.39
CA PRO A 56 3.04 4.00 7.91
C PRO A 56 4.15 3.03 8.29
N ASP A 57 5.01 2.70 7.33
CA ASP A 57 6.25 1.97 7.58
C ASP A 57 7.43 2.85 7.16
N ALA A 58 8.45 2.95 8.00
CA ALA A 58 9.59 3.83 7.74
C ALA A 58 10.59 3.22 6.75
N ASP A 59 10.61 1.90 6.62
CA ASP A 59 11.55 1.17 5.76
C ASP A 59 10.90 -0.11 5.24
N TYR A 60 10.22 -0.03 4.09
CA TYR A 60 9.57 -1.21 3.51
C TYR A 60 10.56 -2.30 3.03
N SER A 61 11.87 -2.02 3.03
CA SER A 61 12.87 -2.98 2.56
C SER A 61 13.19 -4.07 3.58
N ASP A 62 12.83 -3.85 4.86
CA ASP A 62 12.93 -4.82 5.95
C ASP A 62 11.69 -5.72 6.10
N GLY A 63 10.70 -5.51 5.23
CA GLY A 63 9.36 -6.06 5.32
C GLY A 63 8.35 -4.95 5.59
N ILE A 64 7.08 -5.32 5.84
CA ILE A 64 6.10 -4.36 6.35
C ILE A 64 5.46 -4.95 7.59
N ARG A 65 5.80 -4.36 8.74
CA ARG A 65 5.29 -4.77 10.04
C ARG A 65 5.10 -3.56 10.94
N VAL A 66 3.84 -3.15 11.06
CA VAL A 66 3.45 -1.96 11.80
C VAL A 66 2.67 -2.37 13.04
N TRP A 67 3.07 -1.87 14.21
CA TRP A 67 2.44 -2.25 15.48
C TRP A 67 1.22 -1.41 15.85
N ASP A 68 1.16 -0.20 15.33
CA ASP A 68 0.07 0.74 15.58
C ASP A 68 -0.26 1.50 14.30
N ASP A 69 -1.54 1.73 14.06
CA ASP A 69 -1.98 2.48 12.90
C ASP A 69 -1.73 3.98 13.10
N LEU A 70 -1.77 4.75 12.02
CA LEU A 70 -1.57 6.20 12.03
C LEU A 70 -2.55 6.93 12.97
N GLY A 71 -3.71 6.33 13.24
CA GLY A 71 -4.70 6.86 14.18
C GLY A 71 -4.39 6.63 15.65
N GLY A 72 -3.34 5.87 15.99
CA GLY A 72 -2.97 5.53 17.37
C GLY A 72 -4.00 4.65 18.08
N ARG A 73 -4.65 3.72 17.35
CA ARG A 73 -5.75 2.88 17.87
C ARG A 73 -5.26 1.50 18.34
N GLY A 74 -3.97 1.22 18.24
CA GLY A 74 -3.33 -0.04 18.60
C GLY A 74 -3.61 -1.15 17.59
N TYR A 75 -3.87 -0.82 16.33
CA TYR A 75 -4.14 -1.82 15.29
C TYR A 75 -2.83 -2.25 14.59
N PRO A 76 -2.39 -3.51 14.75
CA PRO A 76 -1.21 -3.99 14.06
C PRO A 76 -1.51 -4.47 12.63
N LEU A 77 -0.48 -4.42 11.79
CA LEU A 77 -0.45 -4.96 10.42
C LEU A 77 0.86 -5.70 10.15
N THR A 78 0.78 -6.79 9.39
CA THR A 78 1.93 -7.47 8.81
C THR A 78 1.60 -7.87 7.38
N LEU A 79 2.46 -7.52 6.43
CA LEU A 79 2.41 -7.98 5.05
C LEU A 79 3.64 -8.86 4.78
N ALA A 80 3.40 -10.14 4.52
CA ALA A 80 4.42 -11.08 4.09
C ALA A 80 4.25 -11.34 2.59
N LEU A 81 5.24 -10.95 1.78
CA LEU A 81 5.20 -11.14 0.34
C LEU A 81 5.78 -12.50 -0.05
N ALA A 82 5.06 -13.21 -0.93
CA ALA A 82 5.58 -14.39 -1.59
C ALA A 82 6.35 -14.02 -2.86
N ASP A 83 5.87 -13.00 -3.58
CA ASP A 83 6.51 -12.39 -4.74
C ASP A 83 6.03 -10.94 -4.91
N SER A 84 6.46 -10.26 -5.99
CA SER A 84 6.13 -8.84 -6.22
C SER A 84 4.63 -8.52 -6.41
N SER A 85 3.80 -9.56 -6.57
CA SER A 85 2.37 -9.50 -6.88
C SER A 85 1.48 -10.34 -5.97
N HIS A 86 2.04 -11.18 -5.09
CA HIS A 86 1.30 -12.03 -4.16
C HIS A 86 1.87 -12.00 -2.75
N GLY A 87 1.00 -12.16 -1.76
CA GLY A 87 1.41 -12.27 -0.37
C GLY A 87 0.29 -12.68 0.58
N SER A 88 0.54 -12.52 1.87
CA SER A 88 -0.45 -12.64 2.93
C SER A 88 -0.44 -11.38 3.79
N LEU A 89 -1.62 -10.81 4.00
CA LEU A 89 -1.83 -9.67 4.87
C LEU A 89 -2.56 -10.11 6.13
N THR A 90 -2.00 -9.78 7.29
CA THR A 90 -2.66 -9.84 8.58
C THR A 90 -2.86 -8.42 9.11
N ALA A 91 -4.08 -8.02 9.44
CA ALA A 91 -4.38 -6.67 9.93
C ALA A 91 -5.53 -6.67 10.93
N THR A 92 -5.47 -5.80 11.93
CA THR A 92 -6.62 -5.47 12.80
C THR A 92 -7.29 -4.21 12.30
N LEU A 93 -8.62 -4.15 12.29
CA LEU A 93 -9.36 -3.03 11.71
C LEU A 93 -10.46 -2.56 12.65
N PRO A 94 -10.96 -1.31 12.49
CA PRO A 94 -12.08 -0.81 13.27
C PRO A 94 -13.26 -1.79 13.29
N GLY A 95 -13.77 -2.10 14.48
CA GLY A 95 -14.94 -2.97 14.67
C GLY A 95 -14.69 -4.46 14.45
N ASN A 96 -13.48 -4.86 14.02
CA ASN A 96 -13.16 -6.22 13.64
C ASN A 96 -11.97 -6.77 14.44
N ASN A 97 -12.00 -8.08 14.66
CA ASN A 97 -10.82 -8.82 15.11
C ASN A 97 -9.76 -8.86 13.99
N SER A 98 -8.53 -9.25 14.35
CA SER A 98 -7.45 -9.50 13.39
C SER A 98 -7.91 -10.43 12.26
N VAL A 99 -7.77 -9.99 11.01
CA VAL A 99 -8.05 -10.78 9.81
C VAL A 99 -6.75 -11.18 9.15
N THR A 100 -6.70 -12.37 8.56
CA THR A 100 -5.58 -12.82 7.70
C THR A 100 -6.13 -13.27 6.36
N LYS A 101 -5.55 -12.76 5.27
CA LYS A 101 -5.98 -13.05 3.89
C LYS A 101 -4.77 -13.26 2.99
N LEU A 102 -4.91 -14.16 2.02
CA LEU A 102 -4.04 -14.17 0.84
C LEU A 102 -4.46 -13.01 -0.08
N VAL A 103 -3.47 -12.32 -0.63
CA VAL A 103 -3.67 -11.08 -1.39
C VAL A 103 -2.88 -11.10 -2.69
N GLU A 104 -3.44 -10.46 -3.71
CA GLU A 104 -2.85 -10.28 -5.03
C GLU A 104 -2.90 -8.81 -5.46
N ARG A 105 -1.92 -8.35 -6.22
CA ARG A 105 -1.90 -6.98 -6.76
C ARG A 105 -2.87 -6.90 -7.94
N ALA A 106 -4.02 -6.28 -7.72
CA ALA A 106 -5.06 -6.13 -8.72
C ALA A 106 -4.77 -5.00 -9.73
N PHE A 107 -4.09 -3.95 -9.29
CA PHE A 107 -3.74 -2.80 -10.13
C PHE A 107 -2.33 -2.30 -9.80
N SER A 108 -1.41 -2.38 -10.78
CA SER A 108 -0.04 -1.86 -10.66
C SER A 108 -0.01 -0.34 -10.76
N GLY A 109 0.69 0.34 -9.86
CA GLY A 109 0.96 1.77 -9.96
C GLY A 109 2.06 2.09 -10.99
N THR A 110 2.02 3.29 -11.59
CA THR A 110 3.10 3.78 -12.47
C THR A 110 4.04 4.71 -11.70
N ARG A 111 5.36 4.49 -11.82
CA ARG A 111 6.38 5.34 -11.17
C ARG A 111 6.74 6.61 -11.96
N SER A 112 6.47 6.65 -13.26
CA SER A 112 6.89 7.74 -14.16
C SER A 112 5.69 8.35 -14.86
N SER A 113 5.05 9.32 -14.22
CA SER A 113 3.98 10.06 -14.87
C SER A 113 3.85 11.47 -14.27
N THR A 114 3.62 12.47 -15.10
CA THR A 114 3.40 13.87 -14.67
C THR A 114 1.89 14.12 -14.53
N PRO A 115 1.40 14.74 -13.43
CA PRO A 115 2.11 15.05 -12.17
C PRO A 115 2.34 13.79 -11.32
N GLN A 116 3.49 13.62 -10.65
CA GLN A 116 3.80 12.38 -9.89
C GLN A 116 2.69 11.95 -8.92
N ASN A 117 2.56 10.64 -8.68
CA ASN A 117 1.69 10.15 -7.60
C ASN A 117 2.20 10.74 -6.28
N GLY A 118 1.31 11.31 -5.47
CA GLY A 118 1.71 12.04 -4.28
C GLY A 118 0.60 12.94 -3.74
N ILE A 119 0.80 13.53 -2.58
CA ILE A 119 -0.15 14.52 -2.05
C ILE A 119 0.24 15.88 -2.62
N TRP A 120 -0.71 16.51 -3.28
CA TRP A 120 -0.61 17.85 -3.87
C TRP A 120 -1.52 18.79 -3.12
N ARG A 121 -1.12 20.06 -3.02
CA ARG A 121 -1.97 21.14 -2.52
C ARG A 121 -2.08 22.23 -3.56
N SER A 122 -3.22 22.89 -3.60
CA SER A 122 -3.36 24.17 -4.29
C SER A 122 -2.53 25.23 -3.58
N GLU A 123 -2.17 26.27 -4.32
CA GLU A 123 -1.34 27.37 -3.81
C GLU A 123 -1.98 28.14 -2.64
N ASP A 124 -3.31 28.15 -2.59
CA ASP A 124 -4.10 28.76 -1.52
C ASP A 124 -4.38 27.82 -0.33
N ASP A 125 -3.80 26.62 -0.34
CA ASP A 125 -4.04 25.53 0.63
C ASP A 125 -5.52 25.09 0.76
N ALA A 126 -6.41 25.58 -0.11
CA ALA A 126 -7.84 25.29 -0.03
C ALA A 126 -8.19 23.88 -0.52
N LEU A 127 -7.35 23.29 -1.38
CA LEU A 127 -7.55 21.97 -1.97
C LEU A 127 -6.32 21.12 -1.71
N SER A 128 -6.52 19.95 -1.12
CA SER A 128 -5.54 18.85 -1.15
C SER A 128 -6.05 17.75 -2.07
N PHE A 129 -5.17 17.20 -2.91
CA PHE A 129 -5.52 16.07 -3.75
C PHE A 129 -4.38 15.06 -3.88
N TYR A 130 -4.77 13.82 -4.16
CA TYR A 130 -3.87 12.69 -4.32
C TYR A 130 -4.25 11.97 -5.63
N PRO A 131 -3.45 12.11 -6.71
CA PRO A 131 -3.59 11.28 -7.89
C PRO A 131 -2.77 10.00 -7.73
N GLN A 132 -3.38 8.87 -8.07
CA GLN A 132 -2.67 7.62 -8.31
C GLN A 132 -2.96 7.14 -9.72
N LYS A 133 -1.90 7.03 -10.51
CA LYS A 133 -1.96 6.51 -11.87
C LYS A 133 -1.52 5.07 -11.91
N TYR A 134 -2.24 4.28 -12.69
CA TYR A 134 -1.98 2.86 -12.89
C TYR A 134 -1.55 2.60 -14.33
N GLU A 135 -1.05 1.39 -14.57
CA GLU A 135 -0.80 0.91 -15.92
C GLU A 135 -2.09 0.97 -16.78
N GLY A 136 -1.95 1.16 -18.08
CA GLY A 136 -3.10 1.35 -19.00
C GLY A 136 -3.73 2.74 -18.97
N GLY A 137 -3.11 3.73 -18.31
CA GLY A 137 -3.56 5.13 -18.34
C GLY A 137 -4.76 5.45 -17.45
N SER A 138 -5.17 4.50 -16.60
CA SER A 138 -6.21 4.73 -15.59
C SER A 138 -5.66 5.51 -14.39
N CYS A 139 -6.53 6.23 -13.68
CA CYS A 139 -6.16 6.87 -12.43
C CYS A 139 -7.32 6.95 -11.44
N ILE A 140 -6.98 7.07 -10.16
CA ILE A 140 -7.89 7.53 -9.11
C ILE A 140 -7.35 8.86 -8.62
N LEU A 141 -8.25 9.84 -8.50
CA LEU A 141 -7.99 11.09 -7.80
C LEU A 141 -8.83 11.12 -6.52
N VAL A 142 -8.17 11.28 -5.38
CA VAL A 142 -8.82 11.61 -4.11
C VAL A 142 -8.62 13.10 -3.88
N ALA A 143 -9.68 13.86 -3.64
CA ALA A 143 -9.60 15.29 -3.38
C ALA A 143 -10.38 15.68 -2.13
N THR A 144 -9.88 16.66 -1.39
CA THR A 144 -10.53 17.20 -0.20
C THR A 144 -10.25 18.68 -0.06
N MET A 145 -11.24 19.43 0.43
CA MET A 145 -11.08 20.84 0.78
C MET A 145 -10.84 21.04 2.28
N ASP A 146 -11.17 20.05 3.10
CA ASP A 146 -11.20 20.18 4.58
C ASP A 146 -10.42 19.07 5.30
N GLY A 147 -9.85 18.11 4.57
CA GLY A 147 -9.18 16.93 5.13
C GLY A 147 -10.13 15.90 5.75
N VAL A 148 -11.45 16.13 5.70
CA VAL A 148 -12.48 15.32 6.37
C VAL A 148 -13.42 14.68 5.35
N ARG A 149 -13.77 15.39 4.29
CA ARG A 149 -14.65 14.93 3.20
C ARG A 149 -13.83 14.73 1.94
N PHE A 150 -14.02 13.57 1.32
CA PHE A 150 -13.25 13.17 0.14
C PHE A 150 -14.18 12.95 -1.05
N ALA A 151 -13.75 13.41 -2.22
CA ALA A 151 -14.33 13.05 -3.50
C ALA A 151 -13.39 12.09 -4.24
N LEU A 152 -13.95 11.01 -4.78
CA LEU A 152 -13.21 10.00 -5.55
C LEU A 152 -13.56 10.15 -7.04
N PHE A 153 -12.56 10.38 -7.88
CA PHE A 153 -12.73 10.45 -9.33
C PHE A 153 -11.96 9.30 -9.99
N PRO A 154 -12.64 8.21 -10.36
CA PRO A 154 -12.04 7.18 -11.19
C PRO A 154 -12.01 7.64 -12.65
N ARG A 155 -10.85 7.48 -13.30
CA ARG A 155 -10.74 7.55 -14.76
C ARG A 155 -10.33 6.16 -15.27
N PRO A 156 -11.18 5.47 -16.05
CA PRO A 156 -10.78 4.25 -16.72
C PRO A 156 -9.69 4.54 -17.76
N GLY A 157 -8.82 3.55 -17.98
CA GLY A 157 -7.77 3.62 -19.00
C GLY A 157 -8.35 3.63 -20.42
N SER A 158 -7.58 4.10 -21.39
CA SER A 158 -7.89 3.87 -22.80
C SER A 158 -7.44 2.45 -23.17
N GLU A 159 -8.38 1.61 -23.59
CA GLU A 159 -8.07 0.33 -24.27
C GLU A 159 -7.25 0.54 -25.55
#